data_AF-A0A2Z3GWS1-F1
#
_entry.id   AF-A0A2Z3GWS1-F1
#
_cell.length_a   1.000
_cell.length_b   1.000
_cell.length_c   1.000
_cell.angle_alpha   90.00
_cell.angle_beta   90.00
_cell.angle_gamma   90.00
#
_symmetry.space_group_name_H-M   'P 1'
#
loop_
_entity.id
_entity.type
_entity.pdbx_description
1 polymer ?
#
loop_
_entity_poly.entity_id
_entity_poly.type
_entity_poly.pdbx_seq_one_letter_code
_entity_poly.pdbx_strand_id
1 'polypeptide(L)'
;MLRCVLVTALAGVLVLAPCAPAADLPPHPTEKQLAVQAAMVNAREHLGAHRPTEAVVELEKEISNADGSTAFLSLLREAYQAELAQSEKNPVPDQKRTEQLQRRLAILNGKLRPAPASVGVAPIAAVPAPNLGPSLVPPSVTEEPAAPVPPAGSPPAPTAGAGAAAADAFKSRNYADADRLFAALGAARLSAEQKLAWAYCRVKLAADRVNAPDCPPATAAAAVQEVSEAIQLIPPGAELYKVAQQVLKAAQAKAGSAAAVVLVAASADVLETASFRVHHGGDRALGEAVAKAAEANRKATFERWSGPPGGSWNPKCDVVIHATADAYAAATGKPAALTGHASVSLTNGRPTARRIDLRADDPVLATNALPRELTHVVLADLFADRPPPKWALEGMAILAGAPAEIDRYTRTLDRCARDGELRTLAALFELKDFPADKITGFYCQSVSVTDYLIKLKGERHFKIFLNDAQRYGTPQALRRQYNIDGPQALEVAWKRASLTP
;
A
#
# COMPACT_ATOMS: atom_id res chain seq x y z
N MET A 1 18.56 -45.21 77.97
CA MET A 1 17.12 -44.94 77.79
C MET A 1 16.92 -44.31 76.41
N LEU A 2 16.38 -45.11 75.49
CA LEU A 2 15.95 -44.72 74.14
C LEU A 2 14.84 -43.67 74.20
N ARG A 3 14.89 -42.63 73.35
CA ARG A 3 13.68 -41.91 72.92
C ARG A 3 13.75 -41.61 71.42
N CYS A 4 13.02 -42.42 70.66
CA CYS A 4 12.52 -42.14 69.32
C CYS A 4 11.60 -40.90 69.36
N VAL A 5 11.67 -40.05 68.34
CA VAL A 5 10.56 -39.17 67.95
C VAL A 5 10.38 -39.21 66.43
N LEU A 6 9.14 -39.51 66.05
CA LEU A 6 8.57 -39.73 64.73
C LEU A 6 8.75 -38.56 63.76
N VAL A 7 9.05 -38.91 62.50
CA VAL A 7 8.81 -38.08 61.31
C VAL A 7 7.34 -38.23 60.92
N THR A 8 6.60 -37.12 60.83
CA THR A 8 5.25 -37.08 60.26
C THR A 8 5.29 -36.34 58.93
N ALA A 9 4.83 -37.03 57.88
CA ALA A 9 4.72 -36.53 56.51
C ALA A 9 3.50 -35.63 56.35
N LEU A 10 3.66 -34.47 55.72
CA LEU A 10 2.55 -33.67 55.21
C LEU A 10 2.46 -33.86 53.70
N ALA A 11 1.39 -34.50 53.25
CA ALA A 11 1.02 -34.65 51.84
C ALA A 11 0.37 -33.36 51.34
N GLY A 12 1.01 -32.69 50.39
CA GLY A 12 0.43 -31.60 49.62
C GLY A 12 -0.30 -32.15 48.39
N VAL A 13 -1.63 -32.02 48.38
CA VAL A 13 -2.50 -32.37 47.23
C VAL A 13 -2.31 -31.31 46.15
N LEU A 14 -1.71 -31.72 45.02
CA LEU A 14 -1.60 -30.89 43.80
C LEU A 14 -2.89 -31.06 42.98
N VAL A 15 -3.70 -29.99 42.93
CA VAL A 15 -4.89 -29.94 42.08
C VAL A 15 -4.45 -29.81 40.62
N LEU A 16 -4.66 -30.86 39.83
CA LEU A 16 -4.51 -30.85 38.38
C LEU A 16 -5.64 -30.03 37.73
N ALA A 17 -5.31 -28.87 37.19
CA ALA A 17 -6.19 -28.14 36.29
C ALA A 17 -6.17 -28.80 34.89
N PRO A 18 -7.31 -28.88 34.16
CA PRO A 18 -7.35 -29.48 32.84
C PRO A 18 -6.68 -28.57 31.81
N CYS A 19 -5.69 -29.11 31.08
CA CYS A 19 -5.08 -28.46 29.93
C CYS A 19 -6.13 -28.14 28.86
N ALA A 20 -6.26 -26.86 28.52
CA ALA A 20 -6.86 -26.44 27.27
C ALA A 20 -5.96 -26.86 26.09
N PRO A 21 -6.50 -27.18 24.90
CA PRO A 21 -5.68 -27.46 23.73
C PRO A 21 -4.88 -26.21 23.38
N ALA A 22 -3.55 -26.34 23.36
CA ALA A 22 -2.66 -25.29 22.88
C ALA A 22 -3.04 -24.99 21.42
N ALA A 23 -3.32 -23.73 21.14
CA ALA A 23 -3.38 -23.25 19.76
C ALA A 23 -2.01 -23.51 19.11
N ASP A 24 -2.00 -24.19 17.96
CA ASP A 24 -0.79 -24.50 17.21
C ASP A 24 0.05 -23.24 16.98
N LEU A 25 1.20 -23.19 17.64
CA LEU A 25 2.24 -22.20 17.35
C LEU A 25 2.69 -22.41 15.90
N PRO A 26 2.89 -21.34 15.09
CA PRO A 26 3.39 -21.50 13.74
C PRO A 26 4.77 -22.19 13.77
N PRO A 27 5.01 -23.19 12.91
CA PRO A 27 6.17 -24.06 13.02
C PRO A 27 7.47 -23.26 12.91
N HIS A 28 8.41 -23.55 13.82
CA HIS A 28 9.71 -22.89 13.87
C HIS A 28 10.45 -23.09 12.53
N PRO A 29 11.31 -22.16 12.05
CA PRO A 29 12.05 -22.33 10.80
C PRO A 29 12.78 -23.67 10.66
N THR A 30 13.26 -24.21 11.78
CA THR A 30 13.90 -25.54 11.86
C THR A 30 12.95 -26.69 11.56
N GLU A 31 11.70 -26.61 12.00
CA GLU A 31 10.67 -27.64 11.77
C GLU A 31 10.24 -27.65 10.31
N LYS A 32 10.12 -26.47 9.67
CA LYS A 32 9.88 -26.37 8.22
C LYS A 32 11.01 -27.00 7.41
N GLN A 33 12.26 -26.75 7.80
CA GLN A 33 13.41 -27.36 7.14
C GLN A 33 13.45 -28.89 7.34
N LEU A 34 13.10 -29.40 8.53
CA LEU A 34 13.01 -30.83 8.79
C LEU A 34 11.88 -31.49 7.98
N ALA A 35 10.73 -30.84 7.83
CA ALA A 35 9.62 -31.32 7.00
C ALA A 35 10.03 -31.43 5.52
N VAL A 36 10.71 -30.41 4.98
CA VAL A 36 11.24 -30.44 3.60
C VAL A 36 12.26 -31.56 3.43
N GLN A 37 13.17 -31.77 4.39
CA GLN A 37 14.15 -32.87 4.32
C GLN A 37 13.47 -34.25 4.39
N ALA A 38 12.48 -34.42 5.27
CA ALA A 38 11.70 -35.66 5.36
C ALA A 38 10.95 -35.96 4.05
N ALA A 39 10.30 -34.95 3.46
CA ALA A 39 9.62 -35.09 2.18
C ALA A 39 10.59 -35.50 1.05
N MET A 40 11.82 -34.96 1.03
CA MET A 40 12.84 -35.34 0.05
C MET A 40 13.34 -36.77 0.23
N VAL A 41 13.47 -37.26 1.47
CA VAL A 41 13.84 -38.66 1.74
C VAL A 41 12.73 -39.60 1.27
N ASN A 42 11.48 -39.35 1.70
CA ASN A 42 10.34 -40.16 1.32
C ASN A 42 10.14 -40.18 -0.21
N ALA A 43 10.26 -39.03 -0.87
CA ALA A 43 10.13 -38.96 -2.32
C ALA A 43 11.19 -39.79 -3.06
N ARG A 44 12.44 -39.84 -2.57
CA ARG A 44 13.48 -40.70 -3.14
C ARG A 44 13.17 -42.19 -2.96
N GLU A 45 12.62 -42.58 -1.81
CA GLU A 45 12.17 -43.96 -1.58
C GLU A 45 11.02 -44.33 -2.51
N HIS A 46 10.04 -43.44 -2.68
CA HIS A 46 8.92 -43.64 -3.62
C HIS A 46 9.40 -43.76 -5.07
N LEU A 47 10.36 -42.93 -5.50
CA LEU A 47 10.96 -43.03 -6.84
C LEU A 47 11.75 -44.34 -7.02
N GLY A 48 12.51 -44.77 -6.01
CA GLY A 48 13.21 -46.05 -6.02
C GLY A 48 12.28 -47.26 -6.07
N ALA A 49 11.08 -47.14 -5.50
CA ALA A 49 10.04 -48.17 -5.52
C ALA A 49 9.10 -48.11 -6.76
N HIS A 50 9.45 -47.32 -7.79
CA HIS A 50 8.63 -47.10 -8.99
C HIS A 50 7.22 -46.54 -8.71
N ARG A 51 7.09 -45.69 -7.69
CA ARG A 51 5.87 -44.99 -7.27
C ARG A 51 6.01 -43.47 -7.39
N PRO A 52 6.10 -42.92 -8.62
CA PRO A 52 6.39 -41.50 -8.82
C PRO A 52 5.21 -40.57 -8.47
N THR A 53 3.97 -41.05 -8.55
CA THR A 53 2.78 -40.26 -8.16
C THR A 53 2.83 -39.89 -6.68
N GLU A 54 3.16 -40.85 -5.82
CA GLU A 54 3.31 -40.64 -4.38
C GLU A 54 4.49 -39.72 -4.07
N ALA A 55 5.60 -39.83 -4.81
CA ALA A 55 6.74 -38.93 -4.68
C ALA A 55 6.36 -37.47 -5.02
N VAL A 56 5.56 -37.27 -6.06
CA VAL A 56 5.07 -35.93 -6.44
C VAL A 56 4.13 -35.36 -5.37
N VAL A 57 3.20 -36.16 -4.85
CA VAL A 57 2.28 -35.70 -3.80
C VAL A 57 3.02 -35.26 -2.54
N GLU A 58 4.03 -36.02 -2.09
CA GLU A 58 4.82 -35.65 -0.92
C GLU A 58 5.64 -34.38 -1.13
N LEU A 59 6.24 -34.20 -2.30
CA LEU A 59 6.99 -32.98 -2.60
C LEU A 59 6.07 -31.77 -2.79
N GLU A 60 4.89 -31.92 -3.42
CA GLU A 60 3.99 -30.78 -3.66
C GLU A 60 3.45 -30.15 -2.38
N LYS A 61 3.28 -30.92 -1.31
CA LYS A 61 2.86 -30.44 0.02
C LYS A 61 3.83 -29.41 0.60
N GLU A 62 5.12 -29.58 0.34
CA GLU A 62 6.18 -28.80 0.98
C GLU A 62 6.79 -27.71 0.08
N ILE A 63 6.22 -27.45 -1.11
CA ILE A 63 6.72 -26.43 -2.06
C ILE A 63 6.83 -25.04 -1.42
N SER A 64 5.87 -24.66 -0.57
CA SER A 64 5.90 -23.37 0.12
C SER A 64 6.94 -23.28 1.22
N ASN A 65 7.38 -24.43 1.77
CA ASN A 65 8.36 -24.51 2.85
C ASN A 65 9.80 -24.68 2.33
N ALA A 66 9.98 -25.13 1.09
CA ALA A 66 11.29 -25.40 0.49
C ALA A 66 12.12 -24.15 0.18
N ASP A 67 11.53 -22.94 0.24
CA ASP A 67 12.19 -21.62 0.14
C ASP A 67 13.26 -21.53 -0.97
N GLY A 68 12.95 -22.07 -2.17
CA GLY A 68 13.85 -22.02 -3.32
C GLY A 68 15.04 -23.00 -3.28
N SER A 69 15.03 -23.99 -2.39
CA SER A 69 16.06 -25.04 -2.31
C SER A 69 16.27 -25.74 -3.67
N THR A 70 17.49 -25.62 -4.20
CA THR A 70 17.87 -26.18 -5.51
C THR A 70 17.80 -27.70 -5.53
N ALA A 71 18.18 -28.35 -4.43
CA ALA A 71 18.12 -29.81 -4.28
C ALA A 71 16.67 -30.32 -4.28
N PHE A 72 15.75 -29.59 -3.64
CA PHE A 72 14.34 -29.92 -3.61
C PHE A 72 13.70 -29.77 -5.00
N LEU A 73 13.96 -28.64 -5.69
CA LEU A 73 13.42 -28.39 -7.02
C LEU A 73 13.98 -29.35 -8.08
N SER A 74 15.22 -29.82 -7.91
CA SER A 74 15.77 -30.89 -8.77
C SER A 74 15.04 -32.20 -8.57
N LEU A 75 14.80 -32.61 -7.32
CA LEU A 75 14.09 -33.84 -7.00
C LEU A 75 12.63 -33.79 -7.46
N LEU A 76 11.97 -32.63 -7.34
CA LEU A 76 10.62 -32.40 -7.86
C LEU A 76 10.56 -32.50 -9.39
N ARG A 77 11.58 -32.00 -10.09
CA ARG A 77 11.72 -32.14 -11.55
C ARG A 77 11.82 -33.61 -11.94
N GLU A 78 12.65 -34.39 -11.25
CA GLU A 78 12.82 -35.83 -11.46
C GLU A 78 11.50 -36.58 -11.23
N ALA A 79 10.77 -36.24 -10.16
CA ALA A 79 9.49 -36.86 -9.84
C ALA A 79 8.42 -36.58 -10.91
N TYR A 80 8.32 -35.34 -11.41
CA TYR A 80 7.41 -35.01 -12.51
C TYR A 80 7.74 -35.73 -13.82
N GLN A 81 9.03 -35.87 -14.14
CA GLN A 81 9.45 -36.62 -15.33
C GLN A 81 9.10 -38.10 -15.21
N ALA A 82 9.27 -38.68 -14.01
CA ALA A 82 8.94 -40.08 -13.76
C ALA A 82 7.42 -40.36 -13.82
N GLU A 83 6.57 -39.48 -13.26
CA GLU A 83 5.10 -39.61 -13.31
C GLU A 83 4.57 -39.45 -14.76
N LEU A 84 5.16 -38.54 -15.54
CA LEU A 84 4.84 -38.39 -16.97
C LEU A 84 5.23 -39.64 -17.77
N ALA A 85 6.44 -40.17 -17.58
CA ALA A 85 6.89 -41.38 -18.26
C ALA A 85 6.07 -42.62 -17.87
N GLN A 86 5.51 -42.66 -16.65
CA GLN A 86 4.56 -43.71 -16.24
C GLN A 86 3.19 -43.52 -16.90
N SER A 87 2.71 -42.27 -17.00
CA SER A 87 1.44 -41.94 -17.62
C SER A 87 1.41 -42.27 -19.11
N GLU A 88 2.52 -42.08 -19.83
CA GLU A 88 2.66 -42.44 -21.25
C GLU A 88 2.56 -43.95 -21.52
N LYS A 89 2.86 -44.79 -20.50
CA LYS A 89 2.73 -46.25 -20.59
C LYS A 89 1.33 -46.76 -20.24
N ASN A 90 0.46 -45.90 -19.70
CA ASN A 90 -0.89 -46.26 -19.31
C ASN A 90 -1.83 -46.15 -20.53
N PRO A 91 -2.59 -47.20 -20.90
CA PRO A 91 -3.48 -47.18 -22.06
C PRO A 91 -4.61 -46.14 -22.00
N VAL A 92 -4.93 -45.61 -20.80
CA VAL A 92 -5.86 -44.47 -20.62
C VAL A 92 -5.21 -43.43 -19.70
N PRO A 93 -4.39 -42.50 -20.25
CA PRO A 93 -3.74 -41.48 -19.44
C PRO A 93 -4.75 -40.42 -18.97
N ASP A 94 -4.59 -39.95 -17.73
CA ASP A 94 -5.31 -38.78 -17.24
C ASP A 94 -4.72 -37.53 -17.91
N GLN A 95 -5.34 -37.15 -19.02
CA GLN A 95 -4.88 -36.06 -19.88
C GLN A 95 -4.75 -34.72 -19.12
N LYS A 96 -5.62 -34.46 -18.14
CA LYS A 96 -5.54 -33.23 -17.34
C LYS A 96 -4.32 -33.23 -16.42
N ARG A 97 -4.05 -34.39 -15.80
CA ARG A 97 -2.87 -34.56 -14.94
C ARG A 97 -1.58 -34.44 -15.75
N THR A 98 -1.52 -35.06 -16.94
CA THR A 98 -0.36 -34.96 -17.84
C THR A 98 -0.09 -33.52 -18.28
N GLU A 99 -1.11 -32.77 -18.69
CA GLU A 99 -0.97 -31.35 -19.07
C GLU A 99 -0.50 -30.48 -17.88
N GLN A 100 -1.02 -30.74 -16.68
CA GLN A 100 -0.63 -30.03 -15.46
C GLN A 100 0.85 -30.27 -15.10
N LEU A 101 1.30 -31.53 -15.16
CA LEU A 101 2.69 -31.91 -14.89
C LEU A 101 3.65 -31.34 -15.93
N GLN A 102 3.30 -31.38 -17.22
CA GLN A 102 4.10 -30.77 -18.29
C GLN A 102 4.24 -29.26 -18.10
N ARG A 103 3.16 -28.58 -17.71
CA ARG A 103 3.18 -27.14 -17.42
C ARG A 103 4.09 -26.82 -16.23
N ARG A 104 3.97 -27.57 -15.13
CA ARG A 104 4.80 -27.39 -13.91
C ARG A 104 6.28 -27.69 -14.18
N LEU A 105 6.58 -28.75 -14.94
CA LEU A 105 7.92 -29.09 -15.37
C LEU A 105 8.53 -28.00 -16.28
N ALA A 106 7.73 -27.41 -17.17
CA ALA A 106 8.18 -26.32 -18.01
C ALA A 106 8.49 -25.04 -17.20
N ILE A 107 7.76 -24.79 -16.09
CA ILE A 107 8.06 -23.73 -15.13
C ILE A 107 9.38 -24.01 -14.40
N LEU A 108 9.57 -25.23 -13.88
CA LEU A 108 10.80 -25.64 -13.18
C LEU A 108 12.06 -25.66 -14.07
N ASN A 109 11.88 -25.80 -15.39
CA ASN A 109 12.97 -25.75 -16.37
C ASN A 109 13.20 -24.34 -16.93
N GLY A 110 12.47 -23.34 -16.43
CA GLY A 110 12.53 -21.96 -16.93
C GLY A 110 12.04 -21.79 -18.38
N LYS A 111 11.41 -22.83 -18.96
CA LYS A 111 10.90 -22.85 -20.34
C LYS A 111 9.52 -22.21 -20.48
N LEU A 112 8.76 -22.14 -19.39
CA LEU A 112 7.43 -21.53 -19.35
C LEU A 112 7.31 -20.63 -18.14
N ARG A 113 7.05 -19.34 -18.34
CA ARG A 113 6.54 -18.47 -17.26
C ARG A 113 5.04 -18.69 -17.16
N PRO A 114 4.44 -18.86 -15.96
CA PRO A 114 3.01 -19.03 -15.83
C PRO A 114 2.30 -17.83 -16.48
N ALA A 115 1.44 -18.10 -17.46
CA ALA A 115 0.72 -17.07 -18.20
C ALA A 115 -0.24 -16.30 -17.26
N PRO A 116 -0.22 -14.96 -17.27
CA PRO A 116 -1.27 -14.15 -16.66
C PRO A 116 -2.53 -14.27 -17.51
N ALA A 117 -3.70 -14.36 -16.86
CA ALA A 117 -4.98 -14.36 -17.57
C ALA A 117 -5.12 -13.04 -18.36
N SER A 118 -5.26 -13.16 -19.67
CA SER A 118 -5.22 -12.07 -20.64
C SER A 118 -6.60 -11.60 -21.06
N VAL A 119 -6.79 -10.28 -21.19
CA VAL A 119 -7.34 -9.58 -22.38
C VAL A 119 -6.72 -8.16 -22.30
N GLY A 120 -6.21 -7.45 -23.31
CA GLY A 120 -6.01 -7.57 -24.76
C GLY A 120 -4.99 -6.48 -25.18
N VAL A 121 -4.52 -6.51 -26.42
CA VAL A 121 -3.17 -6.13 -26.88
C VAL A 121 -2.97 -4.64 -27.28
N ALA A 122 -1.81 -4.05 -26.93
CA ALA A 122 -1.00 -3.10 -27.74
C ALA A 122 0.44 -2.99 -27.15
N PRO A 123 1.46 -2.54 -27.93
CA PRO A 123 2.81 -3.12 -27.93
C PRO A 123 3.76 -2.63 -26.82
N ILE A 124 4.68 -3.52 -26.45
CA ILE A 124 5.97 -3.34 -25.75
C ILE A 124 6.02 -2.11 -24.81
N ALA A 125 5.72 -2.30 -23.53
CA ALA A 125 6.04 -1.32 -22.48
C ALA A 125 6.98 -1.95 -21.45
N ALA A 126 7.96 -1.13 -21.06
CA ALA A 126 9.11 -1.42 -20.24
C ALA A 126 8.81 -2.13 -18.92
N VAL A 127 9.87 -2.73 -18.36
CA VAL A 127 10.04 -3.10 -16.95
C VAL A 127 9.18 -2.18 -16.05
N PRO A 128 8.30 -2.71 -15.18
CA PRO A 128 7.48 -1.85 -14.34
C PRO A 128 8.40 -0.98 -13.47
N ALA A 129 8.25 0.33 -13.63
CA ALA A 129 9.01 1.29 -12.88
C ALA A 129 8.77 1.09 -11.37
N PRO A 130 9.81 1.22 -10.53
CA PRO A 130 9.68 1.23 -9.08
C PRO A 130 8.67 2.29 -8.61
N ASN A 131 7.98 1.96 -7.53
CA ASN A 131 6.98 2.74 -6.81
C ASN A 131 7.40 4.22 -6.70
N LEU A 132 6.80 5.11 -7.50
CA LEU A 132 7.12 6.54 -7.52
C LEU A 132 6.44 7.26 -6.34
N GLY A 133 7.26 7.68 -5.37
CA GLY A 133 6.86 8.44 -4.19
C GLY A 133 6.27 9.83 -4.51
N PRO A 134 5.88 10.59 -3.48
CA PRO A 134 4.99 11.74 -3.67
C PRO A 134 5.62 12.97 -4.33
N SER A 135 4.78 13.62 -5.14
CA SER A 135 4.96 15.00 -5.59
C SER A 135 4.46 15.93 -4.49
N LEU A 136 5.35 16.76 -3.95
CA LEU A 136 5.02 17.82 -3.00
C LEU A 136 4.85 19.12 -3.80
N VAL A 137 3.63 19.65 -3.85
CA VAL A 137 3.33 20.95 -4.45
C VAL A 137 3.02 21.96 -3.34
N PRO A 138 3.65 23.15 -3.30
CA PRO A 138 3.32 24.19 -2.33
C PRO A 138 2.16 25.09 -2.81
N PRO A 139 1.21 25.48 -1.94
CA PRO A 139 0.20 26.49 -2.28
C PRO A 139 0.69 27.91 -1.98
N SER A 140 0.43 28.85 -2.89
CA SER A 140 0.43 30.29 -2.59
C SER A 140 -0.99 30.70 -2.17
N VAL A 141 -1.11 31.39 -1.03
CA VAL A 141 -2.37 31.88 -0.47
C VAL A 141 -2.39 33.39 -0.52
N THR A 142 -3.54 33.97 -0.82
CA THR A 142 -3.87 35.37 -0.49
C THR A 142 -5.28 35.34 0.11
N GLU A 143 -5.41 35.75 1.37
CA GLU A 143 -6.67 35.89 2.13
C GLU A 143 -7.13 37.35 2.14
N GLU A 144 -8.46 37.59 2.12
CA GLU A 144 -9.17 38.53 3.02
C GLU A 144 -10.73 38.41 2.88
N PRO A 145 -11.58 38.95 3.79
CA PRO A 145 -12.60 38.16 4.50
C PRO A 145 -14.06 38.64 4.33
N ALA A 146 -15.05 37.83 4.76
CA ALA A 146 -16.42 38.30 4.99
C ALA A 146 -17.18 37.50 6.08
N ALA A 147 -18.07 38.23 6.77
CA ALA A 147 -18.70 37.95 8.07
C ALA A 147 -20.11 37.28 7.97
N PRO A 148 -20.86 37.04 9.09
CA PRO A 148 -21.75 35.88 9.30
C PRO A 148 -23.25 36.10 9.04
N VAL A 149 -24.03 35.01 8.92
CA VAL A 149 -25.52 34.98 8.88
C VAL A 149 -26.06 33.77 9.70
N PRO A 150 -27.22 33.86 10.41
CA PRO A 150 -27.61 33.02 11.57
C PRO A 150 -28.56 31.83 11.22
N PRO A 151 -29.00 30.98 12.20
CA PRO A 151 -29.60 29.68 11.94
C PRO A 151 -31.15 29.64 12.03
N ALA A 152 -31.79 28.86 11.16
CA ALA A 152 -33.18 28.38 11.28
C ALA A 152 -33.35 27.25 10.24
N GLY A 153 -34.03 26.12 10.41
CA GLY A 153 -34.87 25.51 11.43
C GLY A 153 -35.43 24.24 10.75
N SER A 154 -35.54 23.11 11.45
CA SER A 154 -35.89 21.82 10.83
C SER A 154 -37.37 21.74 10.42
N PRO A 155 -37.73 21.22 9.21
CA PRO A 155 -39.12 20.90 8.86
C PRO A 155 -39.49 19.41 9.11
N PRO A 156 -40.79 19.07 9.23
CA PRO A 156 -41.29 17.80 9.76
C PRO A 156 -41.38 16.66 8.72
N ALA A 157 -41.57 15.43 9.22
CA ALA A 157 -41.56 14.17 8.45
C ALA A 157 -42.71 14.02 7.42
N PRO A 158 -42.47 13.38 6.24
CA PRO A 158 -43.49 13.24 5.21
C PRO A 158 -44.29 11.91 5.26
N THR A 159 -45.58 12.00 4.92
CA THR A 159 -46.58 10.92 4.81
C THR A 159 -46.58 10.22 3.43
N ALA A 160 -47.30 9.10 3.34
CA ALA A 160 -47.33 8.10 2.26
C ALA A 160 -47.69 8.56 0.82
N GLY A 161 -47.92 9.85 0.58
CA GLY A 161 -48.12 10.44 -0.76
C GLY A 161 -46.86 11.09 -1.37
N ALA A 162 -45.78 11.23 -0.60
CA ALA A 162 -44.61 12.01 -1.01
C ALA A 162 -43.80 11.38 -2.17
N GLY A 163 -43.85 10.06 -2.35
CA GLY A 163 -43.18 9.38 -3.47
C GLY A 163 -43.77 9.68 -4.85
N ALA A 164 -45.09 9.91 -4.93
CA ALA A 164 -45.76 10.30 -6.16
C ALA A 164 -45.47 11.78 -6.49
N ALA A 165 -45.51 12.66 -5.49
CA ALA A 165 -45.17 14.07 -5.64
C ALA A 165 -43.72 14.27 -6.13
N ALA A 166 -42.76 13.47 -5.64
CA ALA A 166 -41.37 13.50 -6.11
C ALA A 166 -41.23 13.09 -7.59
N ALA A 167 -41.98 12.05 -8.01
CA ALA A 167 -41.99 11.60 -9.39
C ALA A 167 -42.67 12.61 -10.33
N ASP A 168 -43.71 13.31 -9.88
CA ASP A 168 -44.39 14.34 -10.66
C ASP A 168 -43.54 15.61 -10.82
N ALA A 169 -42.80 16.00 -9.78
CA ALA A 169 -41.80 17.08 -9.85
C ALA A 169 -40.67 16.74 -10.86
N PHE A 170 -40.22 15.48 -10.86
CA PHE A 170 -39.23 14.99 -11.83
C PHE A 170 -39.76 15.05 -13.27
N LYS A 171 -40.98 14.56 -13.52
CA LYS A 171 -41.65 14.62 -14.84
C LYS A 171 -41.86 16.06 -15.32
N SER A 172 -42.10 16.99 -14.39
CA SER A 172 -42.25 18.42 -14.66
C SER A 172 -40.91 19.16 -14.85
N ARG A 173 -39.79 18.44 -14.89
CA ARG A 173 -38.41 18.98 -15.02
C ARG A 173 -37.99 19.92 -13.88
N ASN A 174 -38.70 19.89 -12.76
CA ASN A 174 -38.33 20.63 -11.56
C ASN A 174 -37.39 19.77 -10.70
N TYR A 175 -36.14 19.66 -11.16
CA TYR A 175 -35.16 18.71 -10.60
C TYR A 175 -34.73 19.06 -9.16
N ALA A 176 -34.74 20.35 -8.79
CA ALA A 176 -34.42 20.80 -7.44
C ALA A 176 -35.49 20.38 -6.42
N ASP A 177 -36.77 20.53 -6.78
CA ASP A 177 -37.87 20.11 -5.92
C ASP A 177 -37.98 18.59 -5.86
N ALA A 178 -37.75 17.91 -6.99
CA ALA A 178 -37.69 16.45 -7.05
C ALA A 178 -36.58 15.88 -6.15
N ASP A 179 -35.36 16.44 -6.21
CA ASP A 179 -34.24 16.01 -5.37
C ASP A 179 -34.56 16.15 -3.88
N ARG A 180 -35.10 17.29 -3.46
CA ARG A 180 -35.51 17.54 -2.07
C ARG A 180 -36.59 16.57 -1.60
N LEU A 181 -37.58 16.27 -2.43
CA LEU A 181 -38.65 15.33 -2.10
C LEU A 181 -38.15 13.88 -2.04
N PHE A 182 -37.25 13.46 -2.94
CA PHE A 182 -36.62 12.13 -2.87
C PHE A 182 -35.69 11.99 -1.67
N ALA A 183 -34.92 13.02 -1.34
CA ALA A 183 -34.06 13.04 -0.16
C ALA A 183 -34.87 12.91 1.15
N ALA A 184 -36.03 13.58 1.24
CA ALA A 184 -36.91 13.50 2.41
C ALA A 184 -37.55 12.10 2.61
N LEU A 185 -37.67 11.31 1.55
CA LEU A 185 -38.16 9.92 1.60
C LEU A 185 -37.07 8.92 2.00
N GLY A 186 -35.82 9.20 1.63
CA GLY A 186 -34.66 8.36 1.91
C GLY A 186 -34.53 7.15 0.96
N ALA A 187 -33.29 6.80 0.60
CA ALA A 187 -32.97 5.78 -0.43
C ALA A 187 -33.63 4.41 -0.20
N ALA A 188 -33.78 3.98 1.06
CA ALA A 188 -34.33 2.68 1.42
C ALA A 188 -35.82 2.53 1.07
N ARG A 189 -36.56 3.64 0.94
CA ARG A 189 -38.01 3.65 0.68
C ARG A 189 -38.36 3.90 -0.79
N LEU A 190 -37.36 4.11 -1.64
CA LEU A 190 -37.53 4.38 -3.06
C LEU A 190 -37.48 3.09 -3.89
N SER A 191 -38.36 2.97 -4.89
CA SER A 191 -38.27 1.95 -5.94
C SER A 191 -37.01 2.15 -6.81
N ALA A 192 -36.63 1.13 -7.60
CA ALA A 192 -35.48 1.23 -8.50
C ALA A 192 -35.62 2.38 -9.51
N GLU A 193 -36.83 2.60 -10.04
CA GLU A 193 -37.12 3.70 -10.96
C GLU A 193 -37.01 5.07 -10.27
N GLN A 194 -37.51 5.18 -9.03
CA GLN A 194 -37.38 6.42 -8.24
C GLN A 194 -35.94 6.70 -7.82
N LYS A 195 -35.15 5.67 -7.51
CA LYS A 195 -33.70 5.81 -7.25
C LYS A 195 -32.97 6.34 -8.48
N LEU A 196 -33.31 5.82 -9.66
CA LEU A 196 -32.73 6.28 -10.91
C LEU A 196 -33.15 7.73 -11.24
N ALA A 197 -34.43 8.09 -11.03
CA ALA A 197 -34.91 9.46 -11.20
C ALA A 197 -34.22 10.43 -10.21
N TRP A 198 -34.04 10.01 -8.96
CA TRP A 198 -33.32 10.79 -7.97
C TRP A 198 -31.84 10.97 -8.32
N ALA A 199 -31.16 9.89 -8.74
CA ALA A 199 -29.79 9.94 -9.23
C ALA A 199 -29.65 10.92 -10.40
N TYR A 200 -30.63 10.92 -11.32
CA TYR A 200 -30.68 11.86 -12.44
C TYR A 200 -30.76 13.30 -11.96
N CYS A 201 -31.66 13.62 -11.03
CA CYS A 201 -31.79 14.97 -10.47
C CYS A 201 -30.46 15.47 -9.90
N ARG A 202 -29.80 14.63 -9.08
CA ARG A 202 -28.52 14.97 -8.45
C ARG A 202 -27.42 15.21 -9.48
N VAL A 203 -27.28 14.31 -10.47
CA VAL A 203 -26.30 14.46 -11.55
C VAL A 203 -26.57 15.71 -12.38
N LYS A 204 -27.84 16.02 -12.70
CA LYS A 204 -28.21 17.20 -13.47
C LYS A 204 -27.92 18.51 -12.73
N LEU A 205 -28.30 18.61 -11.46
CA LEU A 205 -28.05 19.80 -10.62
C LEU A 205 -26.55 20.01 -10.37
N ALA A 206 -25.79 18.93 -10.23
CA ALA A 206 -24.33 18.99 -10.15
C ALA A 206 -23.72 19.44 -11.47
N ALA A 207 -24.17 18.90 -12.61
CA ALA A 207 -23.72 19.30 -13.94
C ALA A 207 -23.97 20.79 -14.18
N ASP A 208 -25.13 21.33 -13.80
CA ASP A 208 -25.45 22.74 -13.98
C ASP A 208 -24.51 23.65 -13.17
N ARG A 209 -24.18 23.28 -11.93
CA ARG A 209 -23.22 23.99 -11.10
C ARG A 209 -21.79 23.90 -11.64
N VAL A 210 -21.37 22.72 -12.09
CA VAL A 210 -20.02 22.48 -12.64
C VAL A 210 -19.86 23.18 -13.98
N ASN A 211 -20.90 23.25 -14.81
CA ASN A 211 -20.85 23.88 -16.13
C ASN A 211 -21.00 25.41 -16.08
N ALA A 212 -21.31 25.98 -14.92
CA ALA A 212 -21.30 27.43 -14.75
C ALA A 212 -19.89 28.01 -15.05
N PRO A 213 -19.81 29.17 -15.73
CA PRO A 213 -18.53 29.76 -16.15
C PRO A 213 -17.61 30.10 -14.98
N ASP A 214 -18.18 30.52 -13.83
CA ASP A 214 -17.44 30.92 -12.62
C ASP A 214 -17.54 29.89 -11.48
N CYS A 215 -17.63 28.59 -11.79
CA CYS A 215 -17.77 27.54 -10.78
C CYS A 215 -16.61 27.57 -9.77
N PRO A 216 -16.85 27.91 -8.47
CA PRO A 216 -15.80 27.91 -7.47
C PRO A 216 -15.27 26.49 -7.22
N PRO A 217 -13.97 26.31 -6.91
CA PRO A 217 -13.40 25.00 -6.60
C PRO A 217 -14.13 24.24 -5.48
N ALA A 218 -14.65 24.96 -4.47
CA ALA A 218 -15.45 24.38 -3.40
C ALA A 218 -16.81 23.83 -3.89
N THR A 219 -17.47 24.53 -4.82
CA THR A 219 -18.71 24.07 -5.45
C THR A 219 -18.47 22.87 -6.36
N ALA A 220 -17.34 22.86 -7.08
CA ALA A 220 -16.92 21.70 -7.85
C ALA A 220 -16.60 20.50 -6.94
N ALA A 221 -15.96 20.71 -5.79
CA ALA A 221 -15.67 19.64 -4.81
C ALA A 221 -16.96 19.06 -4.19
N ALA A 222 -17.94 19.90 -3.85
CA ALA A 222 -19.26 19.44 -3.41
C ALA A 222 -19.97 18.62 -4.52
N ALA A 223 -19.89 19.06 -5.77
CA ALA A 223 -20.43 18.31 -6.91
C ALA A 223 -19.74 16.95 -7.12
N VAL A 224 -18.44 16.81 -6.83
CA VAL A 224 -17.73 15.51 -6.85
C VAL A 224 -18.38 14.53 -5.88
N GLN A 225 -18.62 14.96 -4.64
CA GLN A 225 -19.24 14.12 -3.62
C GLN A 225 -20.66 13.71 -4.03
N GLU A 226 -21.47 14.69 -4.43
CA GLU A 226 -22.88 14.45 -4.75
C GLU A 226 -23.06 13.53 -5.96
N VAL A 227 -22.22 13.67 -6.99
CA VAL A 227 -22.25 12.79 -8.17
C VAL A 227 -21.74 11.40 -7.83
N SER A 228 -20.73 11.27 -6.96
CA SER A 228 -20.24 9.96 -6.50
C SER A 228 -21.31 9.19 -5.73
N GLU A 229 -22.05 9.87 -4.86
CA GLU A 229 -23.19 9.28 -4.14
C GLU A 229 -24.35 8.94 -5.09
N ALA A 230 -24.62 9.81 -6.07
CA ALA A 230 -25.64 9.54 -7.08
C ALA A 230 -25.31 8.30 -7.93
N ILE A 231 -24.04 8.07 -8.26
CA ILE A 231 -23.59 6.89 -9.02
C ILE A 231 -23.93 5.58 -8.30
N GLN A 232 -23.89 5.55 -6.97
CA GLN A 232 -24.26 4.35 -6.19
C GLN A 232 -25.75 3.99 -6.30
N LEU A 233 -26.59 4.95 -6.70
CA LEU A 233 -28.02 4.75 -6.91
C LEU A 233 -28.34 4.30 -8.35
N ILE A 234 -27.37 4.34 -9.27
CA ILE A 234 -27.55 4.00 -10.69
C ILE A 234 -27.33 2.50 -10.90
N PRO A 235 -28.29 1.76 -11.51
CA PRO A 235 -28.08 0.37 -11.89
C PRO A 235 -26.93 0.21 -12.89
N PRO A 236 -26.13 -0.87 -12.79
CA PRO A 236 -25.05 -1.14 -13.75
C PRO A 236 -25.57 -1.19 -15.19
N GLY A 237 -24.92 -0.45 -16.10
CA GLY A 237 -25.28 -0.43 -17.53
C GLY A 237 -26.32 0.63 -17.94
N ALA A 238 -26.85 1.43 -17.01
CA ALA A 238 -27.71 2.56 -17.37
C ALA A 238 -26.92 3.68 -18.07
N GLU A 239 -27.48 4.29 -19.12
CA GLU A 239 -26.81 5.39 -19.85
C GLU A 239 -26.48 6.59 -18.94
N LEU A 240 -27.26 6.81 -17.88
CA LEU A 240 -26.98 7.83 -16.87
C LEU A 240 -25.62 7.64 -16.19
N TYR A 241 -25.12 6.40 -16.10
CA TYR A 241 -23.81 6.11 -15.52
C TYR A 241 -22.68 6.79 -16.30
N LYS A 242 -22.74 6.76 -17.64
CA LYS A 242 -21.75 7.42 -18.52
C LYS A 242 -21.80 8.94 -18.34
N VAL A 243 -23.00 9.50 -18.27
CA VAL A 243 -23.19 10.95 -18.06
C VAL A 243 -22.69 11.37 -16.68
N ALA A 244 -23.00 10.60 -15.64
CA ALA A 244 -22.53 10.85 -14.28
C ALA A 244 -20.99 10.81 -14.21
N GLN A 245 -20.33 9.86 -14.89
CA GLN A 245 -18.88 9.81 -14.98
C GLN A 245 -18.27 11.03 -15.68
N GLN A 246 -18.91 11.54 -16.74
CA GLN A 246 -18.44 12.75 -17.43
C GLN A 246 -18.54 13.98 -16.53
N VAL A 247 -19.66 14.13 -15.81
CA VAL A 247 -19.86 15.23 -14.85
C VAL A 247 -18.88 15.13 -13.69
N LEU A 248 -18.64 13.91 -13.17
CA LEU A 248 -17.66 13.66 -12.12
C LEU A 248 -16.25 14.09 -12.54
N LYS A 249 -15.83 13.70 -13.76
CA LYS A 249 -14.53 14.09 -14.31
C LYS A 249 -14.40 15.61 -14.48
N ALA A 250 -15.45 16.27 -14.96
CA ALA A 250 -15.47 17.73 -15.10
C ALA A 250 -15.41 18.43 -13.74
N ALA A 251 -16.12 17.90 -12.74
CA ALA A 251 -16.12 18.40 -11.37
C ALA A 251 -14.73 18.25 -10.72
N GLN A 252 -14.09 17.08 -10.88
CA GLN A 252 -12.73 16.83 -10.39
C GLN A 252 -11.70 17.76 -11.01
N ALA A 253 -11.80 18.02 -12.32
CA ALA A 253 -10.91 18.94 -13.03
C ALA A 253 -11.02 20.39 -12.51
N LYS A 254 -12.24 20.83 -12.15
CA LYS A 254 -12.49 22.17 -11.60
C LYS A 254 -12.23 22.28 -10.09
N ALA A 255 -12.35 21.18 -9.34
CA ALA A 255 -12.17 21.14 -7.89
C ALA A 255 -10.69 21.13 -7.46
N GLY A 256 -9.77 20.67 -8.31
CA GLY A 256 -8.35 20.60 -7.97
C GLY A 256 -8.10 19.78 -6.70
N SER A 257 -7.19 20.22 -5.84
CA SER A 257 -6.87 19.55 -4.56
C SER A 257 -8.01 19.60 -3.52
N ALA A 258 -9.04 20.42 -3.72
CA ALA A 258 -10.19 20.51 -2.80
C ALA A 258 -11.11 19.28 -2.88
N ALA A 259 -11.13 18.54 -4.00
CA ALA A 259 -11.89 17.30 -4.14
C ALA A 259 -11.39 16.16 -3.23
N ALA A 260 -10.10 16.16 -2.88
CA ALA A 260 -9.49 15.10 -2.06
C ALA A 260 -9.88 15.17 -0.57
N VAL A 261 -10.42 16.30 -0.11
CA VAL A 261 -10.77 16.56 1.29
C VAL A 261 -12.19 16.08 1.64
N VAL A 262 -13.08 15.92 0.65
CA VAL A 262 -14.53 15.82 0.90
C VAL A 262 -15.10 14.40 0.71
N LEU A 263 -14.34 13.47 0.13
CA LEU A 263 -14.79 12.09 -0.07
C LEU A 263 -14.51 11.20 1.17
N VAL A 264 -15.08 11.58 2.32
CA VAL A 264 -15.12 10.74 3.52
C VAL A 264 -16.57 10.59 3.95
N ALA A 265 -17.23 9.55 3.41
CA ALA A 265 -18.57 9.19 3.84
C ALA A 265 -18.53 8.48 5.21
N ALA A 266 -19.47 8.90 6.06
CA ALA A 266 -20.05 8.25 7.24
C ALA A 266 -19.11 7.82 8.39
N SER A 267 -19.34 8.48 9.53
CA SER A 267 -18.66 8.37 10.84
C SER A 267 -18.79 7.02 11.58
N ALA A 268 -18.92 5.89 10.87
CA ALA A 268 -19.02 4.56 11.47
C ALA A 268 -17.84 3.62 11.16
N ASP A 269 -17.08 3.89 10.08
CA ASP A 269 -15.99 3.02 9.56
C ASP A 269 -14.58 3.61 9.73
N VAL A 270 -14.38 4.42 10.77
CA VAL A 270 -13.09 5.08 11.07
C VAL A 270 -12.60 4.68 12.45
N LEU A 271 -11.39 4.14 12.51
CA LEU A 271 -10.69 3.93 13.78
C LEU A 271 -9.81 5.13 14.08
N GLU A 272 -9.95 5.69 15.27
CA GLU A 272 -9.10 6.79 15.70
C GLU A 272 -8.06 6.35 16.72
N THR A 273 -6.84 6.84 16.54
CA THR A 273 -5.78 6.78 17.55
C THR A 273 -5.39 8.20 17.95
N ALA A 274 -4.28 8.35 18.68
CA ALA A 274 -3.78 9.66 19.08
C ALA A 274 -3.38 10.51 17.86
N SER A 275 -2.72 9.91 16.86
CA SER A 275 -2.15 10.59 15.70
C SER A 275 -2.81 10.22 14.36
N PHE A 276 -3.73 9.25 14.31
CA PHE A 276 -4.29 8.72 13.07
C PHE A 276 -5.81 8.61 13.07
N ARG A 277 -6.39 8.70 11.86
CA ARG A 277 -7.76 8.26 11.51
C ARG A 277 -7.63 7.22 10.42
N VAL A 278 -8.07 5.98 10.67
CA VAL A 278 -7.92 4.85 9.75
C VAL A 278 -9.26 4.49 9.15
N HIS A 279 -9.42 4.72 7.86
CA HIS A 279 -10.57 4.35 7.05
C HIS A 279 -10.35 2.93 6.51
N HIS A 280 -10.99 1.95 7.13
CA HIS A 280 -10.70 0.54 6.90
C HIS A 280 -11.67 -0.17 5.93
N GLY A 281 -12.64 0.56 5.36
CA GLY A 281 -13.47 0.06 4.27
C GLY A 281 -14.28 -1.21 4.57
N GLY A 282 -14.66 -1.41 5.84
CA GLY A 282 -15.40 -2.59 6.30
C GLY A 282 -14.55 -3.73 6.89
N ASP A 283 -13.21 -3.73 6.72
CA ASP A 283 -12.32 -4.70 7.37
C ASP A 283 -11.74 -4.13 8.68
N ARG A 284 -12.51 -4.27 9.75
CA ARG A 284 -12.13 -3.73 11.06
C ARG A 284 -10.85 -4.35 11.61
N ALA A 285 -10.62 -5.65 11.41
CA ALA A 285 -9.45 -6.34 11.96
C ALA A 285 -8.16 -5.82 11.31
N LEU A 286 -8.18 -5.65 9.98
CA LEU A 286 -7.10 -4.98 9.26
C LEU A 286 -6.93 -3.53 9.74
N GLY A 287 -8.04 -2.79 9.91
CA GLY A 287 -8.02 -1.43 10.43
C GLY A 287 -7.33 -1.31 11.79
N GLU A 288 -7.63 -2.19 12.73
CA GLU A 288 -7.02 -2.22 14.07
C GLU A 288 -5.52 -2.55 14.01
N ALA A 289 -5.15 -3.52 13.16
CA ALA A 289 -3.75 -3.87 12.92
C ALA A 289 -2.96 -2.69 12.33
N VAL A 290 -3.53 -2.01 11.33
CA VAL A 290 -2.92 -0.83 10.70
C VAL A 290 -2.84 0.34 11.68
N ALA A 291 -3.89 0.61 12.47
CA ALA A 291 -3.88 1.67 13.47
C ALA A 291 -2.78 1.47 14.51
N LYS A 292 -2.64 0.23 15.04
CA LYS A 292 -1.57 -0.12 15.97
C LYS A 292 -0.19 0.00 15.33
N ALA A 293 -0.03 -0.52 14.11
CA ALA A 293 1.22 -0.45 13.37
C ALA A 293 1.61 1.00 13.04
N ALA A 294 0.66 1.87 12.72
CA ALA A 294 0.91 3.27 12.38
C ALA A 294 1.49 4.05 13.57
N GLU A 295 0.93 3.90 14.77
CA GLU A 295 1.48 4.54 15.97
C GLU A 295 2.87 4.01 16.33
N ALA A 296 3.07 2.69 16.26
CA ALA A 296 4.37 2.07 16.53
C ALA A 296 5.44 2.54 15.53
N ASN A 297 5.13 2.54 14.24
CA ASN A 297 6.04 2.99 13.19
C ASN A 297 6.30 4.49 13.26
N ARG A 298 5.31 5.32 13.62
CA ARG A 298 5.51 6.76 13.84
C ARG A 298 6.55 6.99 14.92
N LYS A 299 6.36 6.34 16.08
CA LYS A 299 7.30 6.42 17.19
C LYS A 299 8.70 5.97 16.78
N ALA A 300 8.82 4.79 16.17
CA ALA A 300 10.11 4.24 15.74
C ALA A 300 10.82 5.15 14.71
N THR A 301 10.07 5.73 13.78
CA THR A 301 10.63 6.62 12.75
C THR A 301 11.16 7.91 13.35
N PHE A 302 10.40 8.55 14.26
CA PHE A 302 10.91 9.72 14.98
C PHE A 302 12.16 9.36 15.81
N GLU A 303 12.11 8.28 16.58
CA GLU A 303 13.23 7.83 17.42
C GLU A 303 14.51 7.61 16.62
N ARG A 304 14.38 6.98 15.44
CA ARG A 304 15.48 6.72 14.50
C ARG A 304 16.14 8.02 14.02
N TRP A 305 15.37 9.03 13.64
CA TRP A 305 15.90 10.21 12.95
C TRP A 305 16.14 11.45 13.81
N SER A 306 15.34 11.66 14.86
CA SER A 306 15.36 12.88 15.67
C SER A 306 15.30 12.66 17.19
N GLY A 307 15.00 11.45 17.64
CA GLY A 307 14.66 11.17 19.04
C GLY A 307 13.14 11.01 19.23
N PRO A 308 12.66 10.89 20.48
CA PRO A 308 11.26 10.57 20.74
C PRO A 308 10.31 11.56 20.04
N PRO A 309 9.17 11.09 19.51
CA PRO A 309 8.19 11.99 18.92
C PRO A 309 7.72 13.02 19.95
N GLY A 310 7.35 14.21 19.47
CA GLY A 310 6.63 15.17 20.29
C GLY A 310 5.21 14.69 20.62
N GLY A 311 4.31 15.65 20.86
CA GLY A 311 2.88 15.35 21.04
C GLY A 311 2.26 14.59 19.87
N SER A 312 1.04 14.11 20.08
CA SER A 312 0.22 13.50 19.03
C SER A 312 0.03 14.46 17.85
N TRP A 313 -0.08 13.91 16.64
CA TRP A 313 -0.29 14.76 15.47
C TRP A 313 -1.64 15.46 15.51
N ASN A 314 -1.59 16.79 15.36
CA ASN A 314 -2.74 17.63 15.10
C ASN A 314 -2.41 18.56 13.91
N PRO A 315 -3.09 18.42 12.76
CA PRO A 315 -4.14 17.45 12.46
C PRO A 315 -3.63 16.00 12.42
N LYS A 316 -4.50 15.04 12.76
CA LYS A 316 -4.22 13.60 12.63
C LYS A 316 -3.93 13.23 11.17
N CYS A 317 -3.20 12.14 10.96
CA CYS A 317 -2.97 11.57 9.63
C CYS A 317 -4.11 10.63 9.24
N ASP A 318 -4.70 10.85 8.08
CA ASP A 318 -5.68 9.94 7.50
C ASP A 318 -4.96 8.74 6.87
N VAL A 319 -5.38 7.53 7.18
CA VAL A 319 -4.91 6.31 6.53
C VAL A 319 -6.10 5.67 5.85
N VAL A 320 -6.10 5.64 4.52
CA VAL A 320 -7.19 5.10 3.71
C VAL A 320 -6.77 3.77 3.11
N ILE A 321 -7.50 2.71 3.48
CA ILE A 321 -7.23 1.35 2.99
C ILE A 321 -8.20 1.04 1.85
N HIS A 322 -7.64 0.85 0.66
CA HIS A 322 -8.37 0.51 -0.54
C HIS A 322 -8.39 -1.00 -0.74
N ALA A 323 -9.56 -1.57 -1.01
CA ALA A 323 -9.74 -3.02 -1.07
C ALA A 323 -8.87 -3.71 -2.14
N THR A 324 -8.64 -3.04 -3.28
CA THR A 324 -7.90 -3.60 -4.42
C THR A 324 -7.03 -2.54 -5.11
N ALA A 325 -6.11 -3.01 -5.96
CA ALA A 325 -5.32 -2.16 -6.87
C ALA A 325 -6.18 -1.19 -7.70
N ASP A 326 -7.31 -1.67 -8.22
CA ASP A 326 -8.21 -0.88 -9.06
C ASP A 326 -8.97 0.18 -8.26
N ALA A 327 -9.43 -0.18 -7.05
CA ALA A 327 -10.07 0.76 -6.14
C ALA A 327 -9.09 1.87 -5.73
N TYR A 328 -7.85 1.48 -5.41
CA TYR A 328 -6.76 2.42 -5.12
C TYR A 328 -6.50 3.36 -6.31
N ALA A 329 -6.35 2.82 -7.52
CA ALA A 329 -6.07 3.62 -8.71
C ALA A 329 -7.22 4.58 -9.03
N ALA A 330 -8.47 4.11 -8.93
CA ALA A 330 -9.65 4.92 -9.16
C ALA A 330 -9.80 6.06 -8.15
N ALA A 331 -9.54 5.78 -6.87
CA ALA A 331 -9.69 6.77 -5.79
C ALA A 331 -8.56 7.81 -5.76
N THR A 332 -7.34 7.43 -6.17
CA THR A 332 -6.13 8.24 -5.99
C THR A 332 -5.58 8.84 -7.28
N GLY A 333 -6.01 8.33 -8.45
CA GLY A 333 -5.42 8.64 -9.75
C GLY A 333 -3.98 8.13 -9.92
N LYS A 334 -3.47 7.31 -8.99
CA LYS A 334 -2.14 6.71 -9.06
C LYS A 334 -2.16 5.38 -9.81
N PRO A 335 -1.02 4.93 -10.37
CA PRO A 335 -0.95 3.62 -11.01
C PRO A 335 -1.34 2.48 -10.05
N ALA A 336 -2.12 1.52 -10.54
CA ALA A 336 -2.52 0.32 -9.79
C ALA A 336 -1.32 -0.54 -9.33
N ALA A 337 -0.16 -0.38 -9.97
CA ALA A 337 1.08 -1.04 -9.58
C ALA A 337 1.65 -0.53 -8.24
N LEU A 338 1.27 0.66 -7.79
CA LEU A 338 1.73 1.17 -6.49
C LEU A 338 1.03 0.40 -5.36
N THR A 339 1.72 0.18 -4.25
CA THR A 339 1.17 -0.46 -3.03
C THR A 339 0.68 0.55 -2.00
N GLY A 340 1.09 1.81 -2.15
CA GLY A 340 0.60 2.93 -1.36
C GLY A 340 1.27 4.23 -1.79
N HIS A 341 0.77 5.34 -1.26
CA HIS A 341 1.43 6.64 -1.34
C HIS A 341 1.04 7.52 -0.14
N ALA A 342 1.94 8.40 0.27
CA ALA A 342 1.65 9.48 1.23
C ALA A 342 1.42 10.82 0.54
N SER A 343 0.64 11.70 1.14
CA SER A 343 0.54 13.11 0.79
C SER A 343 0.52 13.97 2.05
N VAL A 344 1.26 15.07 2.02
CA VAL A 344 1.33 16.04 3.12
C VAL A 344 1.16 17.42 2.54
N SER A 345 0.20 18.18 3.07
CA SER A 345 0.03 19.60 2.76
C SER A 345 0.67 20.43 3.86
N LEU A 346 1.47 21.41 3.48
CA LEU A 346 2.19 22.31 4.37
C LEU A 346 1.73 23.74 4.11
N THR A 347 1.56 24.52 5.18
CA THR A 347 1.32 25.96 5.14
C THR A 347 2.26 26.61 6.14
N ASN A 348 3.16 27.48 5.66
CA ASN A 348 4.21 28.11 6.49
C ASN A 348 5.04 27.08 7.29
N GLY A 349 5.46 25.99 6.64
CA GLY A 349 6.21 24.90 7.27
C GLY A 349 5.40 24.05 8.26
N ARG A 350 4.10 24.31 8.44
CA ARG A 350 3.24 23.54 9.33
C ARG A 350 2.33 22.61 8.54
N PRO A 351 2.28 21.31 8.87
CA PRO A 351 1.38 20.38 8.20
C PRO A 351 -0.09 20.71 8.48
N THR A 352 -0.87 20.92 7.43
CA THR A 352 -2.31 21.20 7.47
C THR A 352 -3.16 20.00 7.06
N ALA A 353 -2.55 19.02 6.38
CA ALA A 353 -3.15 17.72 6.12
C ALA A 353 -2.06 16.66 5.98
N ARG A 354 -2.35 15.45 6.43
CA ARG A 354 -1.50 14.25 6.27
C ARG A 354 -2.40 13.11 5.84
N ARG A 355 -2.05 12.42 4.78
CA ARG A 355 -2.80 11.28 4.27
C ARG A 355 -1.87 10.19 3.75
N ILE A 356 -2.23 8.94 4.01
CA ILE A 356 -1.59 7.76 3.47
C ILE A 356 -2.70 6.92 2.84
N ASP A 357 -2.54 6.56 1.57
CA ASP A 357 -3.42 5.61 0.89
C ASP A 357 -2.67 4.29 0.70
N LEU A 358 -3.28 3.18 1.11
CA LEU A 358 -2.70 1.84 1.08
C LEU A 358 -3.64 0.85 0.40
N ARG A 359 -3.08 -0.26 -0.07
CA ARG A 359 -3.81 -1.36 -0.72
C ARG A 359 -3.97 -2.57 0.19
N ALA A 360 -5.20 -2.96 0.50
CA ALA A 360 -5.50 -4.13 1.32
C ALA A 360 -5.04 -5.44 0.68
N ASP A 361 -4.98 -5.50 -0.65
CA ASP A 361 -4.51 -6.65 -1.41
C ASP A 361 -2.97 -6.77 -1.45
N ASP A 362 -2.23 -5.88 -0.76
CA ASP A 362 -0.81 -6.05 -0.48
C ASP A 362 -0.61 -6.88 0.81
N PRO A 363 -0.15 -8.15 0.71
CA PRO A 363 0.02 -9.02 1.88
C PRO A 363 1.08 -8.53 2.86
N VAL A 364 1.95 -7.60 2.45
CA VAL A 364 2.99 -7.00 3.30
C VAL A 364 2.71 -5.52 3.59
N LEU A 365 1.45 -5.07 3.47
CA LEU A 365 1.05 -3.67 3.72
C LEU A 365 1.62 -3.13 5.04
N ALA A 366 1.41 -3.85 6.14
CA ALA A 366 1.76 -3.37 7.49
C ALA A 366 3.28 -3.32 7.75
N THR A 367 4.04 -4.19 7.08
CA THR A 367 5.49 -4.36 7.29
C THR A 367 6.33 -3.69 6.21
N ASN A 368 5.73 -3.24 5.10
CA ASN A 368 6.45 -2.65 3.99
C ASN A 368 5.83 -1.33 3.50
N ALA A 369 4.60 -1.34 2.99
CA ALA A 369 3.99 -0.14 2.41
C ALA A 369 3.74 0.95 3.48
N LEU A 370 3.11 0.59 4.59
CA LEU A 370 2.83 1.51 5.69
C LEU A 370 4.08 2.20 6.25
N PRO A 371 5.15 1.49 6.67
CA PRO A 371 6.34 2.17 7.20
C PRO A 371 7.07 3.03 6.16
N ARG A 372 7.08 2.62 4.89
CA ARG A 372 7.63 3.42 3.78
C ARG A 372 6.88 4.74 3.63
N GLU A 373 5.56 4.68 3.49
CA GLU A 373 4.74 5.88 3.33
C GLU A 373 4.74 6.78 4.58
N LEU A 374 4.70 6.17 5.76
CA LEU A 374 4.77 6.91 7.01
C LEU A 374 6.09 7.65 7.19
N THR A 375 7.19 7.09 6.67
CA THR A 375 8.48 7.78 6.65
C THR A 375 8.39 9.08 5.86
N HIS A 376 7.71 9.12 4.71
CA HIS A 376 7.50 10.38 3.98
C HIS A 376 6.71 11.41 4.81
N VAL A 377 5.69 10.97 5.56
CA VAL A 377 4.92 11.86 6.44
C VAL A 377 5.79 12.43 7.57
N VAL A 378 6.60 11.59 8.22
CA VAL A 378 7.51 12.04 9.28
C VAL A 378 8.60 12.96 8.72
N LEU A 379 9.13 12.68 7.54
CA LEU A 379 10.13 13.56 6.91
C LEU A 379 9.56 14.94 6.58
N ALA A 380 8.29 15.05 6.23
CA ALA A 380 7.64 16.36 6.04
C ALA A 380 7.62 17.20 7.33
N ASP A 381 7.45 16.57 8.49
CA ASP A 381 7.57 17.24 9.80
C ASP A 381 9.04 17.60 10.11
N LEU A 382 9.97 16.69 9.86
CA LEU A 382 11.39 16.86 10.20
C LEU A 382 12.13 17.87 9.31
N PHE A 383 11.59 18.14 8.12
CA PHE A 383 12.15 18.99 7.07
C PHE A 383 11.12 20.00 6.55
N ALA A 384 10.37 20.60 7.47
CA ALA A 384 9.28 21.54 7.21
C ALA A 384 9.61 22.70 6.26
N ASP A 385 10.82 23.26 6.36
CA ASP A 385 11.22 24.43 5.56
C ASP A 385 11.68 24.04 4.14
N ARG A 386 12.31 22.87 4.01
CA ARG A 386 12.85 22.38 2.73
C ARG A 386 12.91 20.86 2.74
N PRO A 387 12.17 20.17 1.84
CA PRO A 387 12.16 18.72 1.82
C PRO A 387 13.54 18.15 1.50
N PRO A 388 13.88 16.94 1.99
CA PRO A 388 15.12 16.26 1.62
C PRO A 388 15.23 16.08 0.10
N PRO A 389 16.45 15.99 -0.45
CA PRO A 389 16.63 15.63 -1.85
C PRO A 389 15.98 14.26 -2.13
N LYS A 390 15.45 14.09 -3.34
CA LYS A 390 14.61 12.91 -3.69
C LYS A 390 15.29 11.58 -3.42
N TRP A 391 16.60 11.47 -3.72
CA TRP A 391 17.36 10.26 -3.46
C TRP A 391 17.36 9.88 -1.96
N ALA A 392 17.53 10.85 -1.07
CA ALA A 392 17.57 10.61 0.36
C ALA A 392 16.17 10.31 0.89
N LEU A 393 15.16 11.03 0.40
CA LEU A 393 13.76 10.82 0.76
C LEU A 393 13.31 9.38 0.46
N GLU A 394 13.61 8.87 -0.74
CA GLU A 394 13.30 7.49 -1.13
C GLU A 394 14.19 6.47 -0.41
N GLY A 395 15.48 6.75 -0.28
CA GLY A 395 16.41 5.87 0.44
C GLY A 395 15.97 5.64 1.89
N MET A 396 15.63 6.71 2.61
CA MET A 396 15.13 6.64 3.99
C MET A 396 13.80 5.87 4.08
N ALA A 397 12.88 6.12 3.15
CA ALA A 397 11.56 5.48 3.15
C ALA A 397 11.65 3.97 2.84
N ILE A 398 12.44 3.57 1.84
CA ILE A 398 12.63 2.16 1.50
C ILE A 398 13.36 1.42 2.63
N LEU A 399 14.35 2.04 3.27
CA LEU A 399 15.05 1.46 4.43
C LEU A 399 14.18 1.37 5.71
N ALA A 400 12.96 1.89 5.69
CA ALA A 400 11.97 1.65 6.74
C ALA A 400 11.08 0.42 6.44
N GLY A 401 11.08 -0.07 5.20
CA GLY A 401 10.27 -1.20 4.76
C GLY A 401 10.84 -2.56 5.16
N ALA A 402 10.28 -3.62 4.56
CA ALA A 402 10.64 -4.99 4.88
C ALA A 402 12.06 -5.34 4.36
N PRO A 403 12.82 -6.21 5.07
CA PRO A 403 14.15 -6.64 4.62
C PRO A 403 14.17 -7.17 3.19
N ALA A 404 13.15 -7.95 2.80
CA ALA A 404 13.04 -8.48 1.44
C ALA A 404 12.92 -7.40 0.35
N GLU A 405 12.30 -6.26 0.67
CA GLU A 405 12.21 -5.13 -0.26
C GLU A 405 13.56 -4.42 -0.36
N ILE A 406 14.25 -4.21 0.76
CA ILE A 406 15.62 -3.66 0.78
C ILE A 406 16.56 -4.55 -0.04
N ASP A 407 16.51 -5.86 0.17
CA ASP A 407 17.31 -6.87 -0.55
C ASP A 407 17.03 -6.89 -2.06
N ARG A 408 15.84 -6.47 -2.48
CA ARG A 408 15.51 -6.32 -3.90
C ARG A 408 16.34 -5.22 -4.54
N TYR A 409 16.49 -4.07 -3.87
CA TYR A 409 17.27 -2.95 -4.38
C TYR A 409 18.78 -3.22 -4.32
N THR A 410 19.26 -3.81 -3.22
CA THR A 410 20.70 -4.10 -3.04
C THR A 410 21.19 -5.13 -4.06
N ARG A 411 20.46 -6.23 -4.28
CA ARG A 411 20.82 -7.24 -5.32
C ARG A 411 20.75 -6.69 -6.75
N THR A 412 19.89 -5.69 -6.97
CA THR A 412 19.72 -5.07 -8.29
C THR A 412 20.81 -4.05 -8.61
N LEU A 413 21.49 -3.52 -7.58
CA LEU A 413 22.50 -2.47 -7.72
C LEU A 413 23.65 -2.85 -8.68
N ASP A 414 24.20 -4.05 -8.54
CA ASP A 414 25.31 -4.51 -9.40
C ASP A 414 24.91 -4.63 -10.87
N ARG A 415 23.65 -5.00 -11.14
CA ARG A 415 23.10 -4.99 -12.50
C ARG A 415 23.01 -3.55 -13.02
N CYS A 416 22.42 -2.64 -12.24
CA CYS A 416 22.32 -1.23 -12.61
C CYS A 416 23.70 -0.59 -12.86
N ALA A 417 24.73 -1.00 -12.12
CA ALA A 417 26.10 -0.57 -12.33
C ALA A 417 26.65 -1.02 -13.68
N ARG A 418 26.53 -2.32 -14.00
CA ARG A 418 26.99 -2.90 -15.26
C ARG A 418 26.26 -2.33 -16.47
N ASP A 419 24.96 -2.07 -16.33
CA ASP A 419 24.11 -1.56 -17.42
C ASP A 419 24.22 -0.03 -17.60
N GLY A 420 25.06 0.65 -16.81
CA GLY A 420 25.24 2.11 -16.91
C GLY A 420 24.02 2.92 -16.44
N GLU A 421 23.16 2.33 -15.61
CA GLU A 421 21.98 2.99 -15.05
C GLU A 421 22.29 3.87 -13.83
N LEU A 422 23.48 3.73 -13.24
CA LEU A 422 23.90 4.59 -12.14
C LEU A 422 24.29 5.99 -12.63
N ARG A 423 24.02 7.00 -11.80
CA ARG A 423 24.47 8.37 -12.00
C ARG A 423 25.74 8.62 -11.21
N THR A 424 26.49 9.66 -11.56
CA THR A 424 27.51 10.15 -10.63
C THR A 424 26.83 10.67 -9.36
N LEU A 425 27.49 10.56 -8.20
CA LEU A 425 26.90 11.07 -6.95
C LEU A 425 26.70 12.58 -6.99
N ALA A 426 27.57 13.31 -7.70
CA ALA A 426 27.35 14.73 -7.97
C ALA A 426 26.01 14.96 -8.70
N ALA A 427 25.72 14.20 -9.77
CA ALA A 427 24.46 14.33 -10.49
C ALA A 427 23.25 13.85 -9.68
N LEU A 428 23.39 12.77 -8.90
CA LEU A 428 22.33 12.27 -8.02
C LEU A 428 21.94 13.31 -6.96
N PHE A 429 22.92 13.99 -6.36
CA PHE A 429 22.69 14.96 -5.29
C PHE A 429 22.06 16.27 -5.79
N GLU A 430 22.27 16.62 -7.06
CA GLU A 430 21.68 17.81 -7.68
C GLU A 430 20.30 17.56 -8.32
N LEU A 431 19.79 16.31 -8.28
CA LEU A 431 18.45 16.01 -8.80
C LEU A 431 17.36 16.73 -7.98
N LYS A 432 16.63 17.62 -8.65
CA LYS A 432 15.48 18.34 -8.09
C LYS A 432 14.19 17.51 -8.15
N ASP A 433 14.02 16.77 -9.24
CA ASP A 433 12.85 15.94 -9.53
C ASP A 433 13.24 14.48 -9.77
N PHE A 434 12.23 13.61 -9.81
CA PHE A 434 12.44 12.22 -10.22
C PHE A 434 12.94 12.16 -11.65
N PRO A 435 13.96 11.33 -11.95
CA PRO A 435 14.47 11.25 -13.30
C PRO A 435 13.49 10.52 -14.22
N ALA A 436 13.34 11.02 -15.45
CA ALA A 436 12.53 10.35 -16.48
C ALA A 436 13.22 9.07 -17.03
N ASP A 437 14.54 9.01 -16.95
CA ASP A 437 15.38 7.90 -17.40
C ASP A 437 16.03 7.17 -16.21
N LYS A 438 16.52 5.94 -16.42
CA LYS A 438 17.30 5.17 -15.43
C LYS A 438 16.68 5.19 -14.02
N ILE A 439 15.35 5.06 -13.95
CA ILE A 439 14.60 5.19 -12.70
C ILE A 439 14.95 4.04 -11.74
N THR A 440 15.12 2.83 -12.26
CA THR A 440 15.55 1.67 -11.48
C THR A 440 16.93 1.91 -10.84
N GLY A 441 17.90 2.38 -11.63
CA GLY A 441 19.20 2.82 -11.14
C GLY A 441 19.10 3.91 -10.06
N PHE A 442 18.24 4.90 -10.24
CA PHE A 442 17.99 5.95 -9.23
C PHE A 442 17.57 5.36 -7.88
N TYR A 443 16.60 4.45 -7.84
CA TYR A 443 16.15 3.84 -6.58
C TYR A 443 17.21 2.95 -5.95
N CYS A 444 17.84 2.07 -6.74
CA CYS A 444 18.89 1.19 -6.22
C CYS A 444 20.05 2.00 -5.62
N GLN A 445 20.47 3.05 -6.34
CA GLN A 445 21.52 3.95 -5.89
C GLN A 445 21.10 4.74 -4.64
N SER A 446 19.86 5.24 -4.60
CA SER A 446 19.31 5.99 -3.46
C SER A 446 19.32 5.17 -2.18
N VAL A 447 18.84 3.92 -2.23
CA VAL A 447 18.86 2.99 -1.09
C VAL A 447 20.29 2.71 -0.65
N SER A 448 21.17 2.35 -1.59
CA SER A 448 22.55 1.96 -1.27
C SER A 448 23.38 3.11 -0.70
N VAL A 449 23.30 4.31 -1.28
CA VAL A 449 24.05 5.48 -0.79
C VAL A 449 23.53 5.93 0.58
N THR A 450 22.22 5.89 0.79
CA THR A 450 21.62 6.24 2.08
C THR A 450 22.06 5.26 3.16
N ASP A 451 21.96 3.96 2.89
CA ASP A 451 22.42 2.90 3.80
C ASP A 451 23.92 3.01 4.11
N TYR A 452 24.76 3.28 3.10
CA TYR A 452 26.20 3.47 3.28
C TYR A 452 26.52 4.65 4.22
N LEU A 453 25.90 5.82 3.98
CA LEU A 453 26.12 7.02 4.81
C LEU A 453 25.59 6.84 6.25
N ILE A 454 24.51 6.08 6.43
CA ILE A 454 24.01 5.68 7.75
C ILE A 454 25.01 4.74 8.43
N LYS A 455 25.52 3.71 7.74
CA LYS A 455 26.51 2.77 8.31
C LYS A 455 27.80 3.46 8.76
N LEU A 456 28.19 4.57 8.13
CA LEU A 456 29.39 5.30 8.52
C LEU A 456 29.28 6.05 9.86
N LYS A 457 28.12 6.65 10.17
CA LYS A 457 27.98 7.59 11.32
C LYS A 457 26.64 7.52 12.07
N GLY A 458 25.72 6.68 11.64
CA GLY A 458 24.37 6.53 12.17
C GLY A 458 23.34 7.49 11.56
N GLU A 459 22.07 7.22 11.84
CA GLU A 459 20.91 7.89 11.27
C GLU A 459 20.81 9.37 11.63
N ARG A 460 21.13 9.73 12.89
CA ARG A 460 21.10 11.13 13.33
C ARG A 460 22.13 11.97 12.59
N HIS A 461 23.34 11.44 12.37
CA HIS A 461 24.35 12.12 11.56
C HIS A 461 23.92 12.25 10.11
N PHE A 462 23.27 11.23 9.55
CA PHE A 462 22.72 11.32 8.19
C PHE A 462 21.69 12.46 8.07
N LYS A 463 20.76 12.59 9.03
CA LYS A 463 19.81 13.72 9.04
C LYS A 463 20.54 15.07 9.13
N ILE A 464 21.53 15.20 10.01
CA ILE A 464 22.33 16.43 10.15
C ILE A 464 23.04 16.75 8.83
N PHE A 465 23.59 15.74 8.16
CA PHE A 465 24.19 15.89 6.84
C PHE A 465 23.22 16.44 5.80
N LEU A 466 21.97 15.95 5.74
CA LEU A 466 20.98 16.48 4.81
C LEU A 466 20.68 17.97 5.06
N ASN A 467 20.55 18.38 6.33
CA ASN A 467 20.38 19.78 6.71
C ASN A 467 21.60 20.64 6.33
N ASP A 468 22.80 20.16 6.62
CA ASP A 468 24.04 20.85 6.26
C ASP A 468 24.20 20.96 4.74
N ALA A 469 23.83 19.92 3.98
CA ALA A 469 23.89 19.93 2.52
C ALA A 469 22.95 20.97 1.92
N GLN A 470 21.74 21.12 2.46
CA GLN A 470 20.80 22.15 2.04
C GLN A 470 21.27 23.57 2.38
N ARG A 471 22.02 23.74 3.49
CA ARG A 471 22.46 25.06 3.97
C ARG A 471 23.79 25.51 3.36
N TYR A 472 24.72 24.59 3.17
CA TYR A 472 26.12 24.86 2.84
C TYR A 472 26.57 24.21 1.52
N GLY A 473 25.71 23.41 0.90
CA GLY A 473 26.06 22.60 -0.26
C GLY A 473 26.68 21.25 0.12
N THR A 474 26.44 20.26 -0.74
CA THR A 474 26.83 18.87 -0.50
C THR A 474 28.34 18.66 -0.25
N PRO A 475 29.27 19.30 -0.99
CA PRO A 475 30.70 19.13 -0.74
C PRO A 475 31.12 19.55 0.68
N GLN A 476 30.63 20.70 1.15
CA GLN A 476 30.95 21.19 2.49
C GLN A 476 30.33 20.32 3.58
N ALA A 477 29.09 19.85 3.37
CA ALA A 477 28.41 18.94 4.29
C ALA A 477 29.14 17.58 4.40
N LEU A 478 29.60 17.01 3.29
CA LEU A 478 30.39 15.78 3.30
C LEU A 478 31.70 15.93 4.06
N ARG A 479 32.41 17.06 3.87
CA ARG A 479 33.64 17.34 4.62
C ARG A 479 33.37 17.48 6.11
N ARG A 480 32.33 18.21 6.52
CA ARG A 480 31.97 18.46 7.92
C ARG A 480 31.49 17.20 8.66
N GLN A 481 30.63 16.41 8.01
CA GLN A 481 29.92 15.31 8.68
C GLN A 481 30.62 13.96 8.53
N TYR A 482 31.34 13.76 7.44
CA TYR A 482 31.96 12.47 7.11
C TYR A 482 33.47 12.55 6.89
N ASN A 483 34.10 13.75 6.92
CA ASN A 483 35.49 13.96 6.50
C ASN A 483 35.77 13.45 5.08
N ILE A 484 34.78 13.55 4.19
CA ILE A 484 34.89 13.14 2.78
C ILE A 484 35.03 14.36 1.89
N ASP A 485 36.02 14.36 1.00
CA ASP A 485 36.34 15.48 0.12
C ASP A 485 35.44 15.54 -1.12
N GLY A 486 34.15 15.81 -0.87
CA GLY A 486 33.14 16.02 -1.90
C GLY A 486 32.57 14.74 -2.55
N PRO A 487 31.63 14.91 -3.49
CA PRO A 487 30.86 13.79 -4.04
C PRO A 487 31.70 12.74 -4.77
N GLN A 488 32.79 13.14 -5.44
CA GLN A 488 33.66 12.21 -6.17
C GLN A 488 34.40 11.26 -5.21
N ALA A 489 34.92 11.77 -4.11
CA ALA A 489 35.58 10.96 -3.09
C ALA A 489 34.58 10.00 -2.43
N LEU A 490 33.36 10.47 -2.15
CA LEU A 490 32.28 9.60 -1.67
C LEU A 490 31.96 8.50 -2.69
N GLU A 491 31.88 8.83 -3.97
CA GLU A 491 31.52 7.86 -5.01
C GLU A 491 32.53 6.73 -5.09
N VAL A 492 33.83 7.03 -5.06
CA VAL A 492 34.89 6.01 -5.06
C VAL A 492 34.78 5.12 -3.83
N ALA A 493 34.62 5.70 -2.64
CA ALA A 493 34.53 4.95 -1.38
C ALA A 493 33.26 4.07 -1.32
N TRP A 494 32.11 4.63 -1.72
CA TRP A 494 30.82 3.94 -1.76
C TRP A 494 30.83 2.79 -2.76
N LYS A 495 31.28 3.01 -4.00
CA LYS A 495 31.37 1.96 -5.03
C LYS A 495 32.24 0.80 -4.57
N ARG A 496 33.41 1.09 -3.98
CA ARG A 496 34.31 0.06 -3.43
C ARG A 496 33.63 -0.79 -2.34
N ALA A 497 32.77 -0.19 -1.52
CA ALA A 497 32.12 -0.88 -0.42
C ALA A 497 30.82 -1.60 -0.82
N SER A 498 30.17 -1.17 -1.91
CA SER A 498 28.78 -1.55 -2.22
C SER A 498 28.60 -2.30 -3.53
N LEU A 499 29.61 -2.29 -4.41
CA LEU A 499 29.56 -3.01 -5.68
C LEU A 499 30.49 -4.21 -5.65
N THR A 500 30.07 -5.29 -6.29
CA THR A 500 30.93 -6.44 -6.53
C THR A 500 32.07 -6.05 -7.49
N PRO A 501 33.32 -6.50 -7.27
CA PRO A 501 34.48 -6.18 -8.10
C PRO A 501 34.33 -6.49 -9.59
#